data_AF-A0A8T9SB13-F1
#
_entry.id   AF-A0A8T9SB13-F1
#
_cell.length_a   1.000
_cell.length_b   1.000
_cell.length_c   1.000
_cell.angle_alpha   90.00
_cell.angle_beta   90.00
_cell.angle_gamma   90.00
#
_symmetry.space_group_name_H-M   'P 1'
#
loop_
_entity.id
_entity.type
_entity.pdbx_description
1 polymer ?
#
loop_
_entity_poly.entity_id
_entity_poly.type
_entity_poly.pdbx_seq_one_letter_code
_entity_poly.pdbx_strand_id
1 'polypeptide(L)'
;MSKIFVSFLIGVVLVLAGQPRTASAQCRDPWIAQAYKQVANRAPVGQGEVCECNIHLYNNGSWGNYNELVGYVRQFLASGTRLGYTPLPNGNFAVAVLNGNQVSAVAVQNSGGNVVAAGGGNVVAAGGGNVVAAGGGNMVAAGGGNITGLSSSTPGFAFGMSRGLLAAGERRVATSGNGAIVIR
;
A
#
# COMPACT_ATOMS: atom_id res chain seq x y z
N MET A 1 47.63 -6.32 55.47
CA MET A 1 46.22 -6.14 55.03
C MET A 1 46.22 -6.31 53.51
N SER A 2 46.25 -7.52 52.95
CA SER A 2 45.10 -8.40 52.62
C SER A 2 43.77 -7.68 52.38
N LYS A 3 43.25 -7.76 51.14
CA LYS A 3 41.90 -8.21 50.74
C LYS A 3 41.75 -8.11 49.19
N ILE A 4 41.79 -9.22 48.46
CA ILE A 4 40.66 -10.05 47.94
C ILE A 4 40.27 -9.70 46.49
N PHE A 5 40.49 -10.67 45.59
CA PHE A 5 39.87 -10.84 44.27
C PHE A 5 38.38 -11.20 44.41
N VAL A 6 37.50 -10.63 43.57
CA VAL A 6 36.24 -11.29 43.12
C VAL A 6 35.94 -10.90 41.67
N SER A 7 35.83 -11.92 40.82
CA SER A 7 35.36 -11.91 39.44
C SER A 7 33.85 -11.70 39.33
N PHE A 8 33.37 -11.01 38.29
CA PHE A 8 32.07 -11.22 37.62
C PHE A 8 32.20 -10.68 36.18
N LEU A 9 32.48 -11.52 35.18
CA LEU A 9 31.52 -12.12 34.25
C LEU A 9 30.57 -11.11 33.56
N ILE A 10 30.87 -10.87 32.28
CA ILE A 10 29.96 -10.74 31.13
C ILE A 10 28.76 -9.81 31.32
N GLY A 11 28.93 -8.58 30.84
CA GLY A 11 27.84 -7.77 30.31
C GLY A 11 28.22 -7.35 28.90
N VAL A 12 27.92 -8.19 27.91
CA VAL A 12 27.89 -7.79 26.50
C VAL A 12 26.83 -6.68 26.41
N VAL A 13 27.29 -5.42 26.48
CA VAL A 13 26.48 -4.31 26.04
C VAL A 13 26.46 -4.43 24.52
N LEU A 14 25.41 -5.09 24.03
CA LEU A 14 25.00 -5.00 22.63
C LEU A 14 24.59 -3.54 22.40
N VAL A 15 25.57 -2.68 22.15
CA VAL A 15 25.33 -1.38 21.54
C VAL A 15 24.80 -1.70 20.15
N LEU A 16 23.48 -1.79 20.03
CA LEU A 16 22.81 -1.65 18.74
C LEU A 16 23.26 -0.29 18.21
N ALA A 17 24.28 -0.32 17.36
CA ALA A 17 24.73 0.82 16.58
C ALA A 17 23.61 1.20 15.60
N GLY A 18 22.58 1.86 16.11
CA GLY A 18 21.84 2.84 15.33
C GLY A 18 22.81 3.98 15.10
N GLN A 19 23.63 3.86 14.06
CA GLN A 19 24.54 4.93 13.64
C GLN A 19 23.78 6.25 13.64
N PRO A 20 24.33 7.34 14.20
CA PRO A 20 23.79 8.65 13.94
C PRO A 20 23.96 8.86 12.43
N ARG A 21 22.87 8.70 11.67
CA ARG A 21 22.84 9.14 10.29
C ARG A 21 23.18 10.62 10.36
N THR A 22 24.36 10.97 9.85
CA THR A 22 24.74 12.36 9.64
C THR A 22 23.53 13.06 9.05
N ALA A 23 23.13 14.19 9.62
CA ALA A 23 21.86 14.85 9.31
C ALA A 23 21.66 15.08 7.79
N SER A 24 22.72 15.04 6.97
CA SER A 24 22.66 15.11 5.51
C SER A 24 22.19 13.83 4.79
N ALA A 25 22.26 12.64 5.40
CA ALA A 25 21.94 11.37 4.73
C ALA A 25 20.51 10.87 5.00
N GLN A 26 19.80 11.47 5.96
CA GLN A 26 18.48 10.98 6.36
C GLN A 26 17.39 11.44 5.41
N CYS A 27 17.25 12.75 5.19
CA CYS A 27 16.34 13.29 4.19
C CYS A 27 17.07 13.46 2.86
N ARG A 28 16.35 13.30 1.74
CA ARG A 28 16.90 13.56 0.41
C ARG A 28 17.30 15.03 0.26
N ASP A 29 16.50 15.92 0.82
CA ASP A 29 16.82 17.34 0.92
C ASP A 29 17.58 17.64 2.22
N PRO A 30 18.84 18.11 2.16
CA PRO A 30 19.62 18.41 3.36
C PRO A 30 19.13 19.64 4.14
N TRP A 31 18.46 20.60 3.50
CA TRP A 31 17.96 21.81 4.18
C TRP A 31 16.85 21.48 5.16
N ILE A 32 16.00 20.48 4.86
CA ILE A 32 14.98 20.01 5.80
C ILE A 32 15.65 19.54 7.10
N ALA A 33 16.69 18.71 7.00
CA ALA A 33 17.37 18.20 8.19
C ALA A 33 18.04 19.31 9.02
N GLN A 34 18.58 20.33 8.36
CA GLN A 34 19.14 21.51 9.03
C GLN A 34 18.05 22.34 9.72
N ALA A 35 16.91 22.55 9.06
CA ALA A 35 15.79 23.29 9.62
C ALA A 35 15.21 22.61 10.87
N TYR A 36 15.07 21.28 10.87
CA TYR A 36 14.65 20.52 12.06
C TYR A 36 15.66 20.62 13.20
N LYS A 37 16.96 20.58 12.91
CA LYS A 37 18.00 20.79 13.91
C LYS A 37 17.93 22.20 14.50
N GLN A 38 17.64 23.22 13.71
CA GLN A 38 17.51 24.59 14.17
C GLN A 38 16.24 24.84 14.98
N VAL A 39 15.09 24.32 14.54
CA VAL A 39 13.78 24.62 15.12
C VAL A 39 13.45 23.72 16.31
N ALA A 40 13.78 22.43 16.20
CA ALA A 40 13.36 21.41 17.16
C ALA A 40 14.54 20.73 17.87
N ASN A 41 15.78 21.11 17.58
CA ASN A 41 17.01 20.52 18.12
C ASN A 41 17.03 18.98 18.03
N ARG A 42 16.48 18.43 16.95
CA ARG A 42 16.43 16.99 16.67
C ARG A 42 16.57 16.71 15.19
N ALA A 43 16.89 15.47 14.86
CA ALA A 43 16.73 14.99 13.49
C ALA A 43 15.23 14.94 13.11
N PRO A 44 14.89 15.12 11.82
CA PRO A 44 13.55 14.85 11.33
C PRO A 44 13.17 13.37 11.57
N VAL A 45 11.89 13.05 11.49
CA VAL A 45 11.35 11.69 11.54
C VAL A 45 11.04 11.26 10.11
N GLY A 46 11.71 10.22 9.62
CA GLY A 46 11.53 9.74 8.25
C GLY A 46 12.85 9.50 7.55
N GLN A 47 12.77 9.12 6.27
CA GLN A 47 13.93 8.86 5.43
C GLN A 47 13.62 9.18 3.97
N GLY A 48 14.59 9.70 3.22
CA GLY A 48 14.42 10.04 1.81
C GLY A 48 13.39 11.16 1.63
N GLU A 49 12.21 10.82 1.13
CA GLU A 49 11.06 11.74 0.93
C GLU A 49 9.86 11.32 1.79
N VAL A 50 10.07 10.48 2.81
CA VAL A 50 9.00 9.94 3.67
C VAL A 50 8.90 10.73 4.98
N CYS A 51 7.67 10.89 5.48
CA CYS A 51 7.33 11.61 6.71
C CYS A 51 7.87 13.06 6.72
N GLU A 52 8.58 13.49 7.75
CA GLU A 52 9.07 14.87 7.87
C GLU A 52 10.11 15.23 6.80
N CYS A 53 10.69 14.23 6.14
CA CYS A 53 11.56 14.45 4.98
C CYS A 53 10.79 14.74 3.68
N ASN A 54 9.46 14.63 3.67
CA ASN A 54 8.64 14.93 2.50
C ASN A 54 8.58 16.44 2.27
N ILE A 55 9.15 16.89 1.15
CA ILE A 55 9.18 18.31 0.76
C ILE A 55 7.78 18.91 0.63
N HIS A 56 6.77 18.10 0.28
CA HIS A 56 5.41 18.58 0.04
C HIS A 56 4.70 19.05 1.32
N LEU A 57 5.24 18.72 2.50
CA LEU A 57 4.77 19.28 3.78
C LEU A 57 5.09 20.76 3.94
N TYR A 58 6.09 21.27 3.20
CA TYR A 58 6.60 22.64 3.33
C TYR A 58 6.31 23.40 2.04
N ASN A 59 5.14 24.05 2.00
CA ASN A 59 4.67 24.83 0.84
C ASN A 59 4.76 24.04 -0.49
N ASN A 60 4.28 22.79 -0.45
CA ASN A 60 4.27 21.88 -1.60
C ASN A 60 5.65 21.67 -2.27
N GLY A 61 6.74 21.75 -1.50
CA GLY A 61 8.09 21.58 -2.02
C GLY A 61 8.70 22.85 -2.63
N SER A 62 8.13 24.02 -2.34
CA SER A 62 8.58 25.29 -2.91
C SER A 62 8.95 26.30 -1.83
N TRP A 63 10.18 26.80 -1.87
CA TRP A 63 10.66 27.91 -1.03
C TRP A 63 11.77 28.65 -1.77
N GLY A 64 11.78 29.97 -1.68
CA GLY A 64 12.78 30.81 -2.34
C GLY A 64 14.12 30.84 -1.61
N ASN A 65 14.13 30.56 -0.30
CA ASN A 65 15.32 30.61 0.53
C ASN A 65 15.16 29.77 1.81
N TYR A 66 16.27 29.58 2.53
CA TYR A 66 16.30 28.76 3.75
C TYR A 66 15.43 29.32 4.89
N ASN A 67 15.29 30.65 5.02
CA ASN A 67 14.47 31.24 6.08
C ASN A 67 12.97 30.96 5.87
N GLU A 68 12.50 30.94 4.62
CA GLU A 68 11.14 30.51 4.29
C GLU A 68 10.90 29.05 4.68
N LEU A 69 11.82 28.14 4.32
CA LEU A 69 11.72 26.73 4.72
C LEU A 69 11.64 26.57 6.24
N VAL A 70 12.50 27.27 6.98
CA VAL A 70 12.47 27.26 8.45
C VAL A 70 11.12 27.75 8.99
N GLY A 71 10.52 28.75 8.34
CA GLY A 71 9.15 29.20 8.61
C GLY A 71 8.11 28.09 8.42
N TYR A 72 8.15 27.39 7.30
CA TYR A 72 7.24 26.28 7.01
C TYR A 72 7.43 25.09 7.96
N VAL A 73 8.67 24.76 8.34
CA VAL A 73 8.93 23.70 9.34
C VAL A 73 8.34 24.09 10.71
N ARG A 74 8.47 25.35 11.14
CA ARG A 74 7.82 25.83 12.37
C ARG A 74 6.31 25.71 12.31
N GLN A 75 5.70 26.10 11.19
CA GLN A 75 4.25 26.00 10.99
C GLN A 75 3.78 24.53 11.05
N PHE A 76 4.51 23.63 10.40
CA PHE A 76 4.21 22.20 10.45
C PHE A 76 4.26 21.65 11.88
N LEU A 77 5.33 21.96 12.63
CA LEU A 77 5.46 21.53 14.03
C LEU A 77 4.38 22.13 14.94
N ALA A 78 3.95 23.36 14.66
CA ALA A 78 2.87 24.02 15.39
C ALA A 78 1.47 23.46 15.05
N SER A 79 1.31 22.73 13.94
CA SER A 79 0.02 22.15 13.54
C SER A 79 -0.52 21.09 14.50
N GLY A 80 0.32 20.58 15.41
CA GLY A 80 -0.02 19.46 16.29
C GLY A 80 0.04 18.08 15.61
N THR A 81 0.31 18.04 14.30
CA THR A 81 0.55 16.78 13.58
C THR A 81 1.88 16.19 14.01
N ARG A 82 1.88 14.92 14.41
CA ARG A 82 3.08 14.15 14.75
C ARG A 82 3.21 12.98 13.81
N LEU A 83 4.37 12.87 13.17
CA LEU A 83 4.68 11.77 12.26
C LEU A 83 5.56 10.75 12.96
N GLY A 84 5.25 9.48 12.76
CA GLY A 84 6.03 8.33 13.18
C GLY A 84 6.54 7.58 11.94
N TYR A 85 7.78 7.11 12.02
CA TYR A 85 8.40 6.30 10.97
C TYR A 85 9.11 5.12 11.62
N THR A 86 8.84 3.92 11.13
CA THR A 86 9.52 2.69 11.56
C THR A 86 9.97 1.91 10.34
N PRO A 87 11.29 1.84 10.05
CA PRO A 87 11.77 0.97 9.00
C PRO A 87 11.53 -0.49 9.41
N LEU A 88 11.03 -1.29 8.48
CA LEU A 88 10.78 -2.71 8.63
C LEU A 88 11.83 -3.51 7.82
N PRO A 89 11.98 -4.81 8.09
CA PRO A 89 12.82 -5.67 7.25
C PRO A 89 12.43 -5.62 5.76
N ASN A 90 13.36 -6.00 4.89
CA ASN A 90 13.16 -6.12 3.44
C ASN A 90 12.81 -4.80 2.73
N GLY A 91 13.17 -3.65 3.33
CA GLY A 91 12.95 -2.32 2.74
C GLY A 91 11.52 -1.79 2.90
N ASN A 92 10.67 -2.49 3.64
CA ASN A 92 9.34 -2.00 4.01
C ASN A 92 9.44 -0.92 5.09
N PHE A 93 8.36 -0.17 5.32
CA PHE A 93 8.30 0.78 6.41
C PHE A 93 6.88 0.99 6.90
N ALA A 94 6.71 1.34 8.18
CA ALA A 94 5.44 1.78 8.73
C ALA A 94 5.47 3.28 8.99
N VAL A 95 4.37 3.94 8.66
CA VAL A 95 4.12 5.35 8.95
C VAL A 95 2.95 5.45 9.90
N ALA A 96 3.08 6.30 10.90
CA ALA A 96 1.97 6.70 11.76
C ALA A 96 1.80 8.22 11.67
N VAL A 97 0.55 8.68 11.66
CA VAL A 97 0.17 10.09 11.72
C VAL A 97 -0.74 10.25 12.92
N LEU A 98 -0.36 11.13 13.84
CA LEU A 98 -1.19 11.53 14.96
C LEU A 98 -1.57 12.99 14.74
N ASN A 99 -2.87 13.29 14.77
CA ASN A 99 -3.37 14.66 14.75
C ASN A 99 -4.46 14.80 15.81
N GLY A 100 -4.12 15.37 16.96
CA GLY A 100 -4.97 15.37 18.15
C GLY A 100 -5.30 13.94 18.59
N ASN A 101 -6.60 13.60 18.64
CA ASN A 101 -7.09 12.27 19.04
C ASN A 101 -7.20 11.29 17.86
N GLN A 102 -6.84 11.70 16.65
CA GLN A 102 -6.86 10.84 15.47
C GLN A 102 -5.49 10.18 15.28
N VAL A 103 -5.49 8.85 15.13
CA VAL A 103 -4.30 8.06 14.81
C VAL A 103 -4.58 7.28 13.53
N SER A 104 -3.72 7.49 12.53
CA SER A 104 -3.71 6.71 11.28
C SER A 104 -2.35 6.04 11.13
N ALA A 105 -2.34 4.75 10.81
CA ALA A 105 -1.10 4.01 10.59
C ALA A 105 -1.19 3.15 9.34
N VAL A 106 -0.12 3.16 8.55
CA VAL A 106 -0.02 2.41 7.29
C VAL A 106 1.34 1.72 7.23
N ALA A 107 1.35 0.43 6.95
CA ALA A 107 2.55 -0.31 6.57
C ALA A 107 2.67 -0.28 5.04
N VAL A 108 3.74 0.32 4.53
CA VAL A 108 4.05 0.40 3.09
C VAL A 108 5.04 -0.71 2.75
N GLN A 109 4.64 -1.54 1.78
CA GLN A 109 5.46 -2.62 1.27
C GLN A 109 6.19 -2.16 0.01
N ASN A 110 7.51 -2.29 -0.01
CA ASN A 110 8.37 -1.89 -1.13
C ASN A 110 8.24 -2.81 -2.37
N SER A 111 7.43 -3.87 -2.27
CA SER A 111 7.22 -4.86 -3.34
C SER A 111 5.94 -4.64 -4.15
N GLY A 112 5.40 -3.43 -4.23
CA GLY A 112 4.15 -3.14 -4.97
C GLY A 112 2.92 -3.79 -4.35
N GLY A 113 2.92 -3.96 -3.02
CA GLY A 113 1.86 -4.68 -2.29
C GLY A 113 0.50 -3.97 -2.38
N ASN A 114 -0.52 -4.75 -2.74
CA ASN A 114 -1.92 -4.34 -2.70
C ASN A 114 -2.31 -3.82 -1.32
N VAL A 115 -2.94 -2.65 -1.27
CA VAL A 115 -3.64 -2.16 -0.08
C VAL A 115 -4.86 -3.07 0.16
N VAL A 116 -4.73 -4.02 1.09
CA VAL A 116 -5.87 -4.79 1.60
C VAL A 116 -6.35 -4.09 2.87
N ALA A 117 -7.39 -3.26 2.75
CA ALA A 117 -8.04 -2.65 3.90
C ALA A 117 -8.78 -3.74 4.69
N ALA A 118 -8.28 -4.10 5.88
CA ALA A 118 -9.02 -4.99 6.77
C ALA A 118 -10.31 -4.30 7.24
N GLY A 119 -11.48 -4.81 6.82
CA GLY A 119 -12.80 -4.41 7.32
C GLY A 119 -13.65 -3.52 6.40
N GLY A 120 -13.15 -3.10 5.24
CA GLY A 120 -13.93 -2.44 4.20
C GLY A 120 -13.86 -3.24 2.90
N GLY A 121 -14.98 -3.40 2.19
CA GLY A 121 -15.06 -4.16 0.94
C GLY A 121 -13.89 -3.90 0.00
N ASN A 122 -13.21 -4.98 -0.38
CA ASN A 122 -12.02 -4.95 -1.25
C ASN A 122 -12.30 -4.12 -2.52
N VAL A 123 -11.42 -3.18 -2.85
CA VAL A 123 -11.48 -2.44 -4.12
C VAL A 123 -11.03 -3.38 -5.24
N VAL A 124 -12.01 -3.93 -5.95
CA VAL A 124 -11.81 -4.55 -7.26
C VAL A 124 -11.70 -3.41 -8.28
N ALA A 125 -10.51 -3.18 -8.84
CA ALA A 125 -10.31 -2.13 -9.84
C ALA A 125 -11.14 -2.44 -11.09
N ALA A 126 -12.11 -1.58 -11.40
CA ALA A 126 -12.81 -1.60 -12.69
C ALA A 126 -11.81 -1.26 -13.80
N GLY A 127 -11.26 -2.29 -14.46
CA GLY A 127 -10.38 -2.15 -15.63
C GLY A 127 -9.12 -3.01 -15.64
N GLY A 128 -8.73 -3.60 -14.50
CA GLY A 128 -7.63 -4.58 -14.43
C GLY A 128 -8.18 -6.00 -14.42
N GLY A 129 -7.64 -6.90 -15.24
CA GLY A 129 -8.05 -8.31 -15.30
C GLY A 129 -7.95 -8.99 -13.95
N ASN A 130 -9.09 -9.36 -13.37
CA ASN A 130 -9.15 -10.09 -12.10
C ASN A 130 -8.80 -11.57 -12.30
N VAL A 131 -7.87 -12.09 -11.49
CA VAL A 131 -7.40 -13.48 -11.55
C VAL A 131 -8.26 -14.39 -10.67
N VAL A 132 -9.06 -15.17 -11.39
CA VAL A 132 -9.58 -16.52 -11.15
C VAL A 132 -8.81 -17.37 -10.12
N ALA A 133 -9.51 -17.91 -9.13
CA ALA A 133 -8.98 -18.96 -8.26
C ALA A 133 -8.89 -20.28 -9.05
N ALA A 134 -7.70 -20.89 -9.11
CA ALA A 134 -7.53 -22.21 -9.70
C ALA A 134 -8.39 -23.25 -8.94
N GLY A 135 -9.43 -23.75 -9.61
CA GLY A 135 -10.32 -24.81 -9.11
C GLY A 135 -11.71 -24.38 -8.66
N GLY A 136 -12.04 -23.09 -8.61
CA GLY A 136 -13.37 -22.61 -8.22
C GLY A 136 -13.91 -21.58 -9.22
N GLY A 137 -14.95 -21.92 -9.97
CA GLY A 137 -15.64 -20.96 -10.83
C GLY A 137 -16.49 -20.02 -9.98
N ASN A 138 -16.28 -18.70 -10.06
CA ASN A 138 -17.23 -17.73 -9.52
C ASN A 138 -17.24 -16.40 -10.27
N MET A 139 -18.44 -16.04 -10.73
CA MET A 139 -18.89 -14.67 -11.02
C MET A 139 -20.07 -14.39 -10.10
N VAL A 140 -20.05 -13.28 -9.36
CA VAL A 140 -21.20 -12.83 -8.56
C VAL A 140 -21.40 -11.33 -8.82
N ALA A 141 -22.49 -10.99 -9.52
CA ALA A 141 -22.92 -9.62 -9.72
C ALA A 141 -24.14 -9.37 -8.81
N ALA A 142 -24.01 -8.48 -7.82
CA ALA A 142 -25.17 -8.10 -7.00
C ALA A 142 -26.20 -7.36 -7.87
N GLY A 143 -27.38 -7.96 -8.05
CA GLY A 143 -28.46 -7.45 -8.90
C GLY A 143 -28.45 -7.94 -10.36
N GLY A 144 -27.36 -8.56 -10.81
CA GLY A 144 -27.34 -9.32 -12.07
C GLY A 144 -27.69 -10.78 -11.79
N GLY A 145 -28.57 -11.38 -12.58
CA GLY A 145 -28.90 -12.81 -12.43
C GLY A 145 -27.64 -13.66 -12.55
N ASN A 146 -27.33 -14.46 -11.53
CA ASN A 146 -26.25 -15.44 -11.59
C ASN A 146 -26.65 -16.53 -12.62
N ILE A 147 -25.77 -16.84 -13.57
CA ILE A 147 -26.00 -17.96 -14.49
C ILE A 147 -25.58 -19.25 -13.78
N THR A 148 -26.54 -19.89 -13.12
CA THR A 148 -26.36 -21.18 -12.46
C THR A 148 -26.94 -22.30 -13.33
N GLY A 149 -26.29 -23.47 -13.36
CA GLY A 149 -26.82 -24.66 -14.06
C GLY A 149 -26.28 -24.94 -15.47
N LEU A 150 -25.25 -24.21 -15.93
CA LEU A 150 -24.57 -24.54 -17.18
C LEU A 150 -23.58 -25.71 -16.98
N SER A 151 -23.92 -26.88 -17.49
CA SER A 151 -23.00 -28.01 -17.73
C SER A 151 -22.64 -28.11 -19.22
N SER A 152 -21.63 -28.92 -19.57
CA SER A 152 -21.28 -29.26 -20.96
C SER A 152 -22.44 -29.88 -21.75
N SER A 153 -23.49 -30.31 -21.06
CA SER A 153 -24.71 -30.89 -21.63
C SER A 153 -25.81 -29.86 -21.86
N THR A 154 -25.60 -28.59 -21.48
CA THR A 154 -26.65 -27.56 -21.57
C THR A 154 -26.84 -27.14 -23.02
N PRO A 155 -28.02 -27.36 -23.62
CA PRO A 155 -28.24 -27.02 -25.01
C PRO A 155 -27.98 -25.52 -25.28
N GLY A 156 -27.13 -25.21 -26.25
CA GLY A 156 -26.82 -23.83 -26.65
C GLY A 156 -25.64 -23.17 -25.90
N PHE A 157 -25.01 -23.87 -24.96
CA PHE A 157 -23.81 -23.37 -24.27
C PHE A 157 -22.63 -24.32 -24.49
N ALA A 158 -21.57 -23.85 -25.15
CA ALA A 158 -20.36 -24.61 -25.40
C ALA A 158 -19.11 -23.74 -25.16
N PHE A 159 -18.16 -24.23 -24.37
CA PHE A 159 -16.90 -23.55 -24.15
C PHE A 159 -16.02 -23.66 -25.41
N GLY A 160 -15.58 -22.53 -25.96
CA GLY A 160 -14.48 -22.49 -26.94
C GLY A 160 -14.84 -22.50 -28.43
N MET A 161 -16.09 -22.20 -28.83
CA MET A 161 -16.45 -22.07 -30.26
C MET A 161 -16.61 -20.60 -30.66
N SER A 162 -16.02 -20.20 -31.80
CA SER A 162 -16.03 -18.82 -32.34
C SER A 162 -17.39 -18.30 -32.84
N ARG A 163 -18.52 -18.91 -32.47
CA ARG A 163 -19.86 -18.45 -32.85
C ARG A 163 -20.73 -18.31 -31.61
N GLY A 164 -21.25 -17.08 -31.43
CA GLY A 164 -21.75 -16.54 -30.16
C GLY A 164 -23.01 -17.16 -29.58
N LEU A 165 -23.28 -16.76 -28.34
CA LEU A 165 -24.46 -17.08 -27.55
C LEU A 165 -25.73 -16.72 -28.31
N LEU A 166 -26.52 -17.73 -28.69
CA LEU A 166 -27.88 -17.52 -29.19
C LEU A 166 -28.75 -17.11 -27.99
N ALA A 167 -29.44 -15.97 -28.12
CA ALA A 167 -30.33 -15.44 -27.10
C ALA A 167 -31.39 -16.46 -26.69
N ALA A 168 -31.67 -16.53 -25.38
CA ALA A 168 -32.65 -17.44 -24.80
C ALA A 168 -34.02 -17.23 -25.46
N GLY A 169 -34.44 -18.21 -26.28
CA GLY A 169 -35.71 -18.20 -27.00
C GLY A 169 -35.61 -18.83 -28.39
N GLU A 170 -34.46 -18.75 -29.07
CA GLU A 170 -34.31 -19.37 -30.39
C GLU A 170 -33.77 -20.79 -30.28
N ARG A 171 -34.63 -21.79 -30.56
CA ARG A 171 -34.19 -23.18 -30.72
C ARG A 171 -33.89 -23.44 -32.20
N ARG A 172 -32.63 -23.73 -32.51
CA ARG A 172 -32.22 -24.16 -33.85
C ARG A 172 -32.20 -25.69 -33.93
N VAL A 173 -33.02 -26.25 -34.82
CA VAL A 173 -33.00 -27.69 -35.15
C VAL A 173 -32.21 -27.84 -36.45
N ALA A 174 -31.08 -28.56 -36.38
CA ALA A 174 -30.28 -28.86 -37.55
C ALA A 174 -31.10 -29.72 -38.52
N THR A 175 -31.09 -29.33 -39.80
CA THR A 175 -31.66 -30.17 -40.87
C THR A 175 -30.57 -31.09 -41.42
N SER A 176 -30.93 -32.08 -42.24
CA SER A 176 -29.94 -32.99 -42.85
C SER A 176 -29.00 -32.32 -43.87
N GLY A 177 -29.16 -31.02 -44.14
CA GLY A 177 -28.23 -30.21 -44.92
C GLY A 177 -27.58 -29.08 -44.10
N ASN A 178 -26.85 -28.18 -44.75
CA ASN A 178 -26.16 -27.05 -44.08
C ASN A 178 -27.10 -25.96 -43.52
N GLY A 179 -28.41 -26.20 -43.49
CA GLY A 179 -29.42 -25.30 -42.96
C GLY A 179 -29.91 -25.69 -41.56
N ALA A 180 -30.52 -24.74 -40.87
CA ALA A 180 -31.20 -24.98 -39.60
C ALA A 180 -32.57 -24.31 -39.58
N ILE A 181 -33.55 -24.98 -39.00
CA ILE A 181 -34.87 -24.41 -38.71
C ILE A 181 -34.75 -23.63 -37.40
N VAL A 182 -35.11 -22.35 -37.44
CA VAL A 182 -35.17 -21.49 -36.26
C VAL A 182 -36.60 -21.48 -35.75
N ILE A 183 -36.79 -21.96 -34.51
CA ILE A 183 -38.07 -21.89 -33.82
C ILE A 183 -37.99 -20.71 -32.84
N ARG A 184 -38.93 -19.78 -32.98
CA ARG A 184 -39.11 -18.60 -32.12
C ARG A 184 -40.34 -18.80 -31.25
#